data_AF-A0A3N5UX65-F1
#
_entry.id   AF-A0A3N5UX65-F1
#
_cell.length_a   1.000
_cell.length_b   1.000
_cell.length_c   1.000
_cell.angle_alpha   90.00
_cell.angle_beta   90.00
_cell.angle_gamma   90.00
#
_symmetry.space_group_name_H-M   'P 1'
#
loop_
_entity.id
_entity.type
_entity.pdbx_description
1 polymer ?
#
loop_
_entity_poly.entity_id
_entity_poly.type
_entity_poly.pdbx_seq_one_letter_code
_entity_poly.pdbx_strand_id
1 'polypeptide(L)'
;MKKAIWVSFILAAVLMAGNCFAQPKGELVVLQGAEINATDPAKYNSIPESNFALAVFDTLYLNDEKAIPQPRLALSHKLVNETTWEFQLRKGVKF
;
A
#
# COMPACT_ATOMS: atom_id res chain seq x y z
N MET A 1 -39.05 26.03 -5.16
CA MET A 1 -38.99 24.97 -6.20
C MET A 1 -37.62 24.87 -6.87
N LYS A 2 -37.09 25.92 -7.52
CA LYS A 2 -35.78 25.86 -8.22
C LYS A 2 -34.59 25.48 -7.32
N LYS A 3 -34.51 25.99 -6.08
CA LYS A 3 -33.43 25.65 -5.12
C LYS A 3 -33.47 24.18 -4.66
N ALA A 4 -34.66 23.60 -4.48
CA ALA A 4 -34.81 22.21 -4.10
C ALA A 4 -34.36 21.26 -5.22
N ILE A 5 -34.63 21.62 -6.48
CA ILE A 5 -34.18 20.87 -7.66
C ILE A 5 -32.64 20.88 -7.76
N TRP A 6 -32.01 22.02 -7.48
CA TRP A 6 -30.54 22.12 -7.47
C TRP A 6 -29.88 21.32 -6.35
N VAL A 7 -30.45 21.31 -5.15
CA VAL A 7 -29.95 20.50 -4.02
C VAL A 7 -30.07 19.01 -4.31
N SER A 8 -31.19 18.56 -4.87
CA SER A 8 -31.37 17.16 -5.28
C SER A 8 -30.40 16.74 -6.39
N PHE A 9 -30.10 17.64 -7.33
CA PHE A 9 -29.10 17.38 -8.38
C PHE A 9 -27.68 17.22 -7.82
N ILE A 10 -27.29 18.08 -6.88
CA ILE A 10 -25.98 18.00 -6.22
C ILE A 10 -25.89 16.71 -5.39
N LEU A 11 -26.95 16.37 -4.65
CA LEU A 11 -26.98 15.14 -3.86
C LEU A 11 -26.89 13.88 -4.73
N ALA A 12 -27.57 13.86 -5.89
CA ALA A 12 -27.47 12.77 -6.85
C ALA A 12 -26.07 12.67 -7.48
N ALA A 13 -25.42 13.80 -7.79
CA ALA A 13 -24.06 13.81 -8.31
C ALA A 13 -23.03 13.30 -7.29
N VAL A 14 -23.18 13.65 -6.01
CA VAL A 14 -22.33 13.15 -4.91
C VAL A 14 -22.52 11.65 -4.70
N LEU A 15 -23.75 11.14 -4.80
CA LEU A 15 -24.04 9.70 -4.68
C LEU A 15 -23.51 8.88 -5.87
N MET A 16 -23.43 9.47 -7.07
CA MET A 16 -22.89 8.79 -8.26
C MET A 16 -21.35 8.84 -8.36
N ALA A 17 -20.69 9.81 -7.72
CA ALA A 17 -19.23 9.94 -7.76
C ALA A 17 -18.47 8.88 -6.91
N GLY A 18 -19.18 8.09 -6.10
CA GLY A 18 -18.57 7.18 -5.12
C GLY A 18 -18.29 5.75 -5.59
N ASN A 19 -18.92 5.29 -6.69
CA ASN A 19 -18.79 3.89 -7.10
C ASN A 19 -17.96 3.76 -8.38
N CYS A 20 -16.65 3.63 -8.22
CA CYS A 20 -15.77 3.07 -9.23
C CYS A 20 -16.11 1.57 -9.41
N PHE A 21 -17.02 1.26 -10.34
CA PHE A 21 -17.37 -0.13 -10.70
C PHE A 21 -16.31 -0.80 -11.61
N ALA A 22 -15.15 -0.17 -11.81
CA ALA A 22 -14.16 -0.60 -12.78
C ALA A 22 -13.03 -1.47 -12.19
N GLN A 23 -13.02 -1.76 -10.89
CA GLN A 23 -12.03 -2.70 -10.36
C GLN A 23 -12.38 -4.12 -10.82
N PRO A 24 -11.54 -4.77 -11.65
CA PRO A 24 -11.75 -6.17 -11.95
C PRO A 24 -11.65 -6.97 -10.64
N LYS A 25 -12.71 -7.69 -10.29
CA LYS A 25 -12.59 -8.78 -9.31
C LYS A 25 -11.79 -9.88 -9.99
N GLY A 26 -10.54 -10.13 -9.59
CA GLY A 26 -9.75 -11.15 -10.29
C GLY A 26 -8.30 -11.31 -9.86
N GLU A 27 -7.67 -12.26 -10.56
CA GLU A 27 -6.26 -12.62 -10.52
C GLU A 27 -5.43 -11.61 -11.34
N LEU A 28 -4.31 -11.16 -10.79
CA LEU A 28 -3.31 -10.35 -11.50
C LEU A 28 -2.09 -11.22 -11.77
N VAL A 29 -1.82 -11.48 -13.05
CA VAL A 29 -0.61 -12.20 -13.48
C VAL A 29 0.44 -11.19 -13.92
N VAL A 30 1.60 -11.19 -13.26
CA VAL A 30 2.74 -10.33 -13.57
C VAL A 30 3.94 -11.18 -13.95
N LEU A 31 4.47 -10.99 -15.17
CA LEU A 31 5.69 -11.66 -15.61
C LEU A 31 6.91 -11.08 -14.86
N GLN A 32 7.64 -11.93 -14.13
CA GLN A 32 8.82 -11.53 -13.36
C GLN A 32 10.13 -11.54 -14.18
N GLY A 33 10.18 -12.28 -15.28
CA GLY A 33 11.33 -12.32 -16.19
C GLY A 33 12.46 -13.29 -15.82
N ALA A 34 12.48 -13.83 -14.60
CA ALA A 34 13.37 -14.92 -14.19
C ALA A 34 12.76 -15.74 -13.06
N GLU A 35 13.32 -16.93 -12.81
CA GLU A 35 13.00 -17.77 -11.67
C GLU A 35 13.64 -17.22 -10.38
N ILE A 36 12.95 -17.38 -9.26
CA ILE A 36 13.47 -17.01 -7.93
C ILE A 36 14.23 -18.19 -7.31
N ASN A 37 15.35 -17.94 -6.63
CA ASN A 37 16.15 -18.99 -5.98
C ASN A 37 15.93 -19.04 -4.46
N ALA A 38 15.48 -17.93 -3.87
CA ALA A 38 15.17 -17.83 -2.45
C ALA A 38 13.84 -17.10 -2.20
N THR A 39 13.08 -17.61 -1.24
CA THR A 39 11.86 -16.97 -0.70
C THR A 39 12.08 -16.34 0.67
N ASP A 40 13.21 -16.65 1.30
CA ASP A 40 13.64 -16.04 2.56
C ASP A 40 14.15 -14.62 2.27
N PRO A 41 13.53 -13.57 2.84
CA PRO A 41 13.90 -12.19 2.56
C PRO A 41 15.33 -11.83 2.98
N ALA A 42 15.95 -12.63 3.86
CA ALA A 42 17.35 -12.47 4.25
C ALA A 42 18.35 -13.09 3.25
N LYS A 43 17.88 -13.78 2.21
CA LYS A 43 18.73 -14.60 1.32
C LYS A 43 18.62 -14.26 -0.17
N TYR A 44 17.83 -13.27 -0.56
CA TYR A 44 17.72 -12.87 -1.96
C TYR A 44 18.61 -11.70 -2.35
N ASN A 45 18.88 -11.54 -3.65
CA ASN A 45 19.62 -10.38 -4.18
C ASN A 45 19.12 -9.89 -5.55
N SER A 46 18.03 -10.46 -6.09
CA SER A 46 17.49 -10.10 -7.40
C SER A 46 16.17 -9.35 -7.33
N ILE A 47 15.79 -8.70 -8.43
CA ILE A 47 14.51 -7.97 -8.55
C ILE A 47 13.29 -8.92 -8.47
N PRO A 48 13.25 -10.07 -9.17
CA PRO A 48 12.14 -11.02 -9.04
C PRO A 48 11.91 -11.49 -7.61
N GLU A 49 12.99 -11.73 -6.86
CA GLU A 49 12.90 -12.13 -5.45
C GLU A 49 12.44 -10.97 -4.56
N SER A 50 12.90 -9.74 -4.83
CA SER A 50 12.41 -8.53 -4.14
C SER A 50 10.91 -8.33 -4.37
N ASN A 51 10.43 -8.55 -5.60
CA ASN A 51 9.01 -8.47 -5.93
C ASN A 51 8.19 -9.52 -5.20
N PHE A 52 8.70 -10.77 -5.13
CA PHE A 52 8.08 -11.83 -4.34
C PHE A 52 8.04 -11.45 -2.85
N ALA A 53 9.15 -10.95 -2.31
CA ALA A 53 9.22 -10.57 -0.90
C ALA A 53 8.25 -9.43 -0.56
N LEU A 54 8.11 -8.42 -1.42
CA LEU A 54 7.15 -7.32 -1.23
C LEU A 54 5.69 -7.74 -1.37
N ALA A 55 5.41 -8.89 -2.01
CA ALA A 55 4.08 -9.46 -2.12
C ALA A 55 3.69 -10.30 -0.87
N VAL A 56 4.68 -10.88 -0.18
CA VAL A 56 4.45 -11.80 0.95
C VAL A 56 4.71 -11.14 2.31
N PHE A 57 5.70 -10.26 2.40
CA PHE A 57 6.17 -9.65 3.64
C PHE A 57 5.87 -8.14 3.66
N ASP A 58 5.66 -7.64 4.88
CA ASP A 58 5.42 -6.22 5.15
C ASP A 58 6.69 -5.56 5.72
N THR A 59 6.97 -4.31 5.34
CA THR A 59 8.12 -3.52 5.82
C THR A 59 7.69 -2.41 6.79
N LEU A 60 8.64 -1.80 7.50
CA LEU A 60 8.34 -0.61 8.33
C LEU A 60 7.84 0.56 7.47
N TYR A 61 8.55 0.82 6.37
CA TYR A 61 8.24 1.82 5.34
C TYR A 61 8.39 1.19 3.95
N LEU A 62 7.61 1.67 2.98
CA LEU A 62 7.75 1.32 1.57
C LEU A 62 7.73 2.59 0.73
N ASN A 63 8.57 2.65 -0.29
CA ASN A 63 8.59 3.80 -1.20
C ASN A 63 7.35 3.82 -2.09
N ASP A 64 6.80 5.02 -2.31
CA ASP A 64 5.75 5.24 -3.31
C ASP A 64 6.32 5.30 -4.74
N GLU A 65 5.44 5.56 -5.72
CA GLU A 65 5.81 5.68 -7.14
C GLU A 65 6.81 6.81 -7.44
N LYS A 66 6.98 7.76 -6.51
CA LYS A 66 7.97 8.85 -6.60
C LYS A 66 9.24 8.55 -5.79
N ALA A 67 9.40 7.30 -5.34
CA ALA A 67 10.47 6.84 -4.48
C ALA A 67 10.52 7.54 -3.11
N ILE A 68 9.38 8.07 -2.63
CA ILE A 68 9.31 8.71 -1.31
C ILE A 68 8.90 7.65 -0.27
N PRO A 69 9.63 7.48 0.85
CA PRO A 69 9.26 6.52 1.88
C PRO A 69 7.92 6.85 2.52
N GLN A 70 6.98 5.90 2.45
CA GLN A 70 5.66 6.00 3.08
C GLN A 70 5.51 5.00 4.24
N PRO A 71 4.77 5.36 5.31
CA PRO A 71 4.45 4.47 6.42
C PRO A 71 3.78 3.15 5.98
N ARG A 72 4.25 2.00 6.49
CA ARG A 72 3.61 0.68 6.36
C ARG A 72 3.32 0.09 7.75
N LEU A 73 4.17 -0.77 8.28
CA LEU A 73 4.00 -1.33 9.63
C LEU A 73 4.24 -0.27 10.71
N ALA A 74 5.19 0.64 10.48
CA ALA A 74 5.43 1.77 11.35
C ALA A 74 4.44 2.90 11.02
N LEU A 75 3.74 3.40 12.05
CA LEU A 75 2.88 4.58 11.98
C LEU A 75 3.69 5.88 12.08
N SER A 76 4.78 5.84 12.83
CA SER A 76 5.72 6.95 13.00
C SER A 76 7.08 6.41 13.47
N HIS A 77 8.09 7.28 13.40
CA HIS A 77 9.40 7.04 13.99
C HIS A 77 9.91 8.28 14.70
N LYS A 78 10.81 8.11 15.66
CA LYS A 78 11.60 9.20 16.26
C LYS A 78 13.02 8.74 16.54
N LEU A 79 13.98 9.65 16.37
CA LEU A 79 15.34 9.46 16.82
C LEU A 79 15.40 9.77 18.32
N VAL A 80 15.73 8.78 19.14
CA VAL A 80 15.80 8.94 20.61
C VAL A 80 17.19 9.43 21.05
N ASN A 81 18.22 9.03 20.30
CA ASN A 81 19.60 9.49 20.39
C ASN A 81 20.34 9.13 19.09
N GLU A 82 21.64 9.41 18.98
CA GLU A 82 22.45 9.25 17.76
C GLU A 82 22.38 7.87 17.10
N THR A 83 22.11 6.80 17.85
CA THR A 83 22.13 5.41 17.35
C THR A 83 20.82 4.67 17.58
N THR A 84 19.80 5.32 18.14
CA THR A 84 18.55 4.65 18.56
C THR A 84 17.34 5.27 17.90
N TRP A 85 16.57 4.42 17.21
CA TRP A 85 15.29 4.76 16.62
C TRP A 85 14.16 4.05 17.36
N GLU A 86 13.08 4.77 17.64
CA GLU A 86 11.82 4.18 18.13
C GLU A 86 10.77 4.25 17.02
N PHE A 87 10.10 3.13 16.78
CA PHE A 87 9.02 3.01 15.79
C PHE A 87 7.72 2.62 16.47
N GLN A 88 6.66 3.39 16.23
CA GLN A 88 5.32 3.03 16.68
C GLN A 88 4.70 2.08 15.66
N LEU A 89 4.50 0.80 16.01
CA LEU A 89 3.90 -0.18 15.10
C LEU A 89 2.37 -0.12 15.10
N ARG A 90 1.77 -0.51 13.97
CA ARG A 90 0.32 -0.71 13.81
C ARG A 90 -0.19 -1.77 14.78
N LYS A 91 -1.35 -1.54 15.39
CA LYS A 91 -1.99 -2.51 16.28
C LYS A 91 -2.67 -3.63 15.48
N GLY A 92 -2.67 -4.85 16.04
CA GLY A 92 -3.40 -5.99 15.48
C GLY A 92 -2.76 -6.65 14.26
N VAL A 93 -1.48 -6.40 14.00
CA VAL A 93 -0.71 -7.11 12.96
C VAL A 93 -0.70 -8.62 13.27
N LYS A 94 -0.86 -9.43 12.22
CA LYS A 94 -0.84 -10.89 12.26
C LYS A 94 0.16 -11.40 11.22
N PHE A 95 0.62 -12.62 11.43
CA PHE A 95 1.52 -13.35 10.53
C PHE A 95 0.77 -14.54 9.94
#